data_AF-A0A1F5WCY4-F1
#
_entry.id   AF-A0A1F5WCY4-F1
#
_cell.length_a   1.000
_cell.length_b   1.000
_cell.length_c   1.000
_cell.angle_alpha   90.00
_cell.angle_beta   90.00
_cell.angle_gamma   90.00
#
_symmetry.space_group_name_H-M   'P 1'
#
loop_
_entity.id
_entity.type
_entity.pdbx_description
1 polymer ?
#
loop_
_entity_poly.entity_id
_entity_poly.type
_entity_poly.pdbx_seq_one_letter_code
_entity_poly.pdbx_strand_id
1 'polypeptide(L)' 'MAQRKSTDCREFPSEKNCSLFISGTEQEVMDVATQHAVASHGHKDTPEFRAEIKKTLKDAND' A
#
# COMPACT_ATOMS: atom_id res chain seq x y z
N MET A 1 -11.70 16.21 -9.12
CA MET A 1 -10.62 15.21 -9.30
C MET A 1 -10.73 14.21 -8.17
N ALA A 2 -10.53 12.91 -8.42
CA ALA A 2 -10.58 11.93 -7.35
C ALA A 2 -9.51 12.25 -6.30
N GLN A 3 -9.85 12.11 -5.02
CA GLN A 3 -8.94 12.33 -3.91
C GLN A 3 -7.75 11.36 -4.03
N ARG A 4 -6.52 11.89 -4.12
CA ARG A 4 -5.32 11.08 -4.23
C ARG A 4 -5.06 10.36 -2.91
N LYS A 5 -4.48 9.17 -3.00
CA LYS A 5 -4.07 8.36 -1.85
C LYS A 5 -2.58 8.12 -1.88
N SER A 6 -2.04 7.78 -0.72
CA SER A 6 -0.68 7.30 -0.57
C SER A 6 -0.57 6.20 0.48
N THR A 7 0.47 5.39 0.37
CA THR A 7 0.90 4.47 1.42
C THR A 7 2.41 4.55 1.55
N ASP A 8 2.90 4.47 2.78
CA ASP A 8 4.30 4.56 3.11
C ASP A 8 4.74 3.25 3.76
N CYS A 9 5.51 2.45 3.02
CA CYS A 9 5.97 1.16 3.51
C CYS A 9 6.94 1.27 4.70
N ARG A 10 7.50 2.47 4.95
CA ARG A 10 8.42 2.72 6.09
C ARG A 10 7.69 2.72 7.43
N GLU A 11 6.37 2.93 7.42
CA GLU A 11 5.56 2.98 8.63
C GLU A 11 5.24 1.59 9.20
N PHE A 12 5.52 0.53 8.44
CA PHE A 12 5.26 -0.85 8.87
C PHE A 12 6.56 -1.52 9.31
N PRO A 13 6.57 -2.16 10.49
CA PRO A 13 7.71 -2.97 10.89
C PRO A 13 7.83 -4.17 9.94
N SER A 14 8.91 -4.21 9.18
CA SER A 14 9.22 -5.32 8.28
C SER A 14 10.71 -5.64 8.32
N GLU A 15 11.06 -6.93 8.26
CA GLU A 15 12.43 -7.40 8.11
C GLU A 15 13.13 -6.82 6.86
N LYS A 16 12.34 -6.49 5.83
CA LYS A 16 12.84 -5.95 4.55
C LYS A 16 13.15 -4.45 4.60
N ASN A 17 12.77 -3.74 5.66
CA ASN A 17 13.04 -2.30 5.86
C ASN A 17 12.74 -1.47 4.59
N CYS A 18 11.54 -1.63 4.03
CA CYS A 18 11.18 -1.00 2.77
C CYS A 18 11.17 0.53 2.88
N SER A 19 11.84 1.19 1.93
CA SER A 19 11.87 2.66 1.80
C SER A 19 10.82 3.21 0.82
N LEU A 20 9.90 2.36 0.37
CA LEU A 20 8.95 2.68 -0.69
C LEU A 20 7.83 3.59 -0.17
N PHE A 21 7.52 4.61 -0.96
CA PHE A 21 6.35 5.46 -0.82
C PHE A 21 5.59 5.43 -2.15
N ILE A 22 4.30 5.14 -2.10
CA ILE A 22 3.46 4.98 -3.30
C ILE A 22 2.33 5.99 -3.21
N SER A 23 2.11 6.79 -4.26
CA SER A 23 1.01 7.76 -4.34
C SER A 23 0.34 7.73 -5.71
N GLY A 24 -0.97 8.00 -5.76
CA GLY A 24 -1.78 7.88 -6.97
C GLY A 24 -3.28 7.91 -6.68
N THR A 25 -4.11 7.37 -7.57
CA THR A 25 -5.51 7.08 -7.23
C THR A 25 -5.59 5.95 -6.20
N GLU A 26 -6.69 5.88 -5.44
CA GLU A 26 -6.89 4.79 -4.45
C GLU A 26 -6.66 3.40 -5.08
N GLN A 27 -7.16 3.18 -6.30
CA GLN A 27 -7.06 1.90 -6.97
C GLN A 27 -5.64 1.57 -7.42
N GLU A 28 -4.89 2.54 -7.95
CA GLU A 28 -3.48 2.34 -8.30
C GLU A 28 -2.63 2.03 -7.08
N VAL A 29 -2.81 2.79 -6.00
CA VAL A 29 -2.04 2.60 -4.77
C VAL A 29 -2.37 1.25 -4.13
N MET A 30 -3.64 0.85 -4.11
CA MET A 30 -4.08 -0.46 -3.63
C MET A 30 -3.41 -1.62 -4.38
N ASP A 31 -3.41 -1.55 -5.71
CA ASP A 31 -2.91 -2.63 -6.55
C ASP A 31 -1.39 -2.78 -6.37
N VAL A 32 -0.65 -1.67 -6.47
CA VAL A 32 0.81 -1.67 -6.33
C VAL A 32 1.25 -2.05 -4.91
N ALA A 33 0.58 -1.55 -3.87
CA ALA A 33 0.89 -1.91 -2.49
C ALA A 33 0.65 -3.40 -2.22
N THR A 34 -0.44 -3.96 -2.76
CA THR A 34 -0.75 -5.39 -2.66
C THR A 34 0.30 -6.23 -3.37
N GLN A 35 0.65 -5.87 -4.61
CA GLN A 35 1.69 -6.57 -5.38
C GLN A 35 3.04 -6.54 -4.64
N HIS A 36 3.43 -5.39 -4.09
CA HIS A 36 4.66 -5.27 -3.30
C HIS A 36 4.61 -6.18 -2.06
N ALA A 37 3.52 -6.15 -1.30
CA ALA A 37 3.34 -6.96 -0.11
C ALA A 37 3.42 -8.47 -0.40
N VAL A 38 2.79 -8.93 -1.49
CA VAL A 38 2.84 -10.34 -1.92
C VAL A 38 4.24 -10.71 -2.39
N ALA A 39 4.83 -9.97 -3.33
CA ALA A 39 6.09 -10.33 -3.96
C ALA A 39 7.30 -10.16 -3.03
N SER A 40 7.29 -9.13 -2.17
CA SER A 40 8.43 -8.80 -1.32
C SER A 40 8.33 -9.38 0.08
N HIS A 41 7.13 -9.58 0.61
CA HIS A 41 6.90 -10.04 2.00
C HIS A 41 6.12 -11.36 2.08
N GLY A 42 5.72 -11.95 0.95
CA GLY A 42 5.09 -13.27 0.91
C GLY A 42 3.65 -13.31 1.41
N HIS A 43 2.99 -12.14 1.55
CA HIS A 43 1.57 -12.09 1.86
C HIS A 43 0.74 -12.76 0.76
N LYS A 44 -0.48 -13.18 1.10
CA LYS A 44 -1.43 -13.71 0.12
C LYS A 44 -2.38 -12.61 -0.32
N ASP A 45 -2.62 -12.54 -1.62
CA ASP A 45 -3.62 -11.64 -2.19
C ASP A 45 -5.02 -12.19 -1.89
N THR A 46 -5.58 -11.79 -0.75
CA THR A 46 -6.94 -12.13 -0.32
C THR A 46 -7.77 -10.85 -0.15
N PRO A 47 -9.11 -10.93 -0.28
CA PRO A 47 -9.98 -9.78 -0.04
C PRO A 47 -9.80 -9.17 1.35
N GLU A 48 -9.56 -10.01 2.37
CA GLU A 48 -9.27 -9.56 3.73
C GLU A 48 -7.95 -8.77 3.80
N PHE A 49 -6.90 -9.26 3.13
CA PHE A 49 -5.62 -8.57 3.11
C PHE A 49 -5.68 -7.24 2.34
N ARG A 50 -6.42 -7.21 1.23
CA ARG A 50 -6.71 -5.95 0.52
C ARG A 50 -7.46 -4.97 1.42
N ALA A 51 -8.43 -5.43 2.20
CA ALA A 51 -9.15 -4.57 3.15
C ALA A 51 -8.22 -4.01 4.24
N GLU A 52 -7.24 -4.78 4.71
CA GLU A 52 -6.20 -4.31 5.64
C GLU A 52 -5.33 -3.21 5.00
N ILE A 53 -4.80 -3.46 3.79
CA ILE A 53 -4.02 -2.45 3.04
C ILE A 53 -4.83 -1.17 2.84
N LYS A 54 -6.13 -1.29 2.53
CA LYS A 54 -6.99 -0.12 2.34
C LYS A 54 -7.04 0.79 3.56
N LYS A 55 -7.01 0.23 4.78
CA LYS A 55 -7.00 1.01 6.03
C LYS A 55 -5.69 1.77 6.25
N THR A 56 -4.61 1.33 5.59
CA THR A 56 -3.30 1.99 5.67
C THR A 56 -3.19 3.20 4.76
N LEU A 57 -4.09 3.34 3.78
CA LEU A 57 -4.02 4.42 2.81
C LEU A 57 -4.33 5.76 3.47
N LYS A 58 -3.45 6.72 3.21
CA LYS A 58 -3.58 8.10 3.67
C LYS A 58 -3.95 9.02 2.54
N ASP A 59 -4.55 10.14 2.89
CA ASP A 59 -4.79 11.21 1.93
C ASP A 59 -3.49 11.81 1.43
N ALA A 60 -3.36 12.00 0.12
CA ALA A 60 -2.20 12.62 -0.50
C ALA A 60 -2.59 14.00 -1.06
N ASN A 61 -1.88 15.05 -0.62
CA ASN A 61 -2.08 16.43 -1.07
C ASN A 61 -0.94 16.92 -1.98
N ASP A 62 -0.21 15.99 -2.61
CA ASP A 62 0.81 16.31 -3.62
C ASP A 62 0.20 16.92 -4.89
#